data_AF-A0A9P7EKB9-F1
#
_entry.id   AF-A0A9P7EKB9-F1
#
_cell.length_a   1.000
_cell.length_b   1.000
_cell.length_c   1.000
_cell.angle_alpha   90.00
_cell.angle_beta   90.00
_cell.angle_gamma   90.00
#
_symmetry.space_group_name_H-M   'P 1'
#
loop_
_entity.id
_entity.type
_entity.pdbx_description
1 polymer ?
#
loop_
_entity_poly.entity_id
_entity_poly.type
_entity_poly.pdbx_seq_one_letter_code
_entity_poly.pdbx_strand_id
1 'polypeptide(L)'
;MHPTFLTIRNIHSEIRMKATSHAWACIMYIPTPEYIMNHDFSGVLEVHLWHRCMDMVLQNLKVTAQVGEFMTDPMGCWCYAFTPLATHISDLPEQLMIACVSKNVSPITLAAPAQFDDGIVHPPQDGQSTINELITLGKIVDPWKVQEFLEWAKQQSLSGVHLLYWCDWWFSDPAIFLVPKLLHTCHKFFFNHILKWCKEVVGANELDARFHSQHKCVGMHHFTDGISHVNQMTGREHCNIQQRLVPTIVGVTTPGFVCALHALVDFIYKSQAPTFTDSSIGSMVASLNEFHAHKHFILEAEARTGASSPMGHFQIPKLELFNSFACSICKSGAVIQHSADASEWLLIMHCKTPFTWTSHQRSTFTQQVVTLVNHEDTMQ
;
A
#
# COMPACT_ATOMS: atom_id res chain seq x y z
N MET A 1 10.28 -1.82 16.35
CA MET A 1 10.15 -0.34 16.34
C MET A 1 9.67 0.05 14.96
N HIS A 2 8.50 0.66 14.88
CA HIS A 2 7.90 1.11 13.62
C HIS A 2 7.85 2.65 13.64
N PRO A 3 8.73 3.36 12.90
CA PRO A 3 8.66 4.82 12.83
C PRO A 3 7.45 5.26 12.00
N THR A 4 6.92 6.43 12.33
CA THR A 4 5.94 7.14 11.51
C THR A 4 6.58 8.41 10.98
N PHE A 5 6.50 8.59 9.66
CA PHE A 5 7.04 9.76 8.98
C PHE A 5 5.91 10.64 8.44
N LEU A 6 6.10 11.95 8.52
CA LEU A 6 5.18 12.96 8.01
C LEU A 6 5.90 13.89 7.03
N THR A 7 5.17 14.38 6.04
CA THR A 7 5.64 15.40 5.09
C THR A 7 4.46 16.28 4.69
N ILE A 8 4.74 17.43 4.10
CA ILE A 8 3.72 18.34 3.57
C ILE A 8 3.66 18.25 2.05
N ARG A 9 2.44 18.28 1.50
CA ARG A 9 2.22 18.15 0.06
C ARG A 9 2.67 19.37 -0.74
N ASN A 10 2.84 20.52 -0.09
CA ASN A 10 3.32 21.76 -0.70
C ASN A 10 4.77 21.67 -1.20
N ILE A 11 5.55 20.70 -0.70
CA ILE A 11 6.88 20.41 -1.22
C ILE A 11 6.73 19.60 -2.51
N HIS A 12 7.39 20.05 -3.58
CA HIS A 12 7.41 19.37 -4.87
C HIS A 12 7.83 17.90 -4.71
N SER A 13 7.14 16.98 -5.40
CA SER A 13 7.34 15.54 -5.21
C SER A 13 8.78 15.10 -5.45
N GLU A 14 9.48 15.67 -6.44
CA GLU A 14 10.88 15.35 -6.70
C GLU A 14 11.83 15.73 -5.56
N ILE A 15 11.51 16.77 -4.78
CA ILE A 15 12.27 17.15 -3.58
C ILE A 15 11.89 16.20 -2.45
N ARG A 16 10.59 15.99 -2.25
CA ARG A 16 10.03 15.13 -1.21
C ARG A 16 10.50 13.68 -1.30
N MET A 17 10.72 13.17 -2.51
CA MET A 17 11.17 11.79 -2.74
C MET A 17 12.69 11.61 -2.60
N LYS A 18 13.47 12.69 -2.51
CA LYS A 18 14.90 12.63 -2.22
C LYS A 18 15.10 12.54 -0.71
N ALA A 19 15.53 11.38 -0.22
CA ALA A 19 15.79 11.16 1.20
C ALA A 19 16.76 12.20 1.81
N THR A 20 17.72 12.69 1.02
CA THR A 20 18.71 13.71 1.42
C THR A 20 18.16 15.14 1.50
N SER A 21 16.91 15.39 1.10
CA SER A 21 16.31 16.73 1.14
C SER A 21 15.67 17.06 2.48
N HIS A 22 15.69 16.14 3.45
CA HIS A 22 15.11 16.32 4.79
C HIS A 22 13.64 16.81 4.76
N ALA A 23 12.90 16.44 3.71
CA ALA A 23 11.52 16.85 3.48
C ALA A 23 10.49 16.01 4.26
N TRP A 24 10.95 15.04 5.05
CA TRP A 24 10.14 14.17 5.90
C TRP A 24 10.65 14.26 7.32
N ALA A 25 9.72 14.33 8.28
CA ALA A 25 10.01 14.31 9.70
C ALA A 25 9.58 12.97 10.30
N CYS A 26 10.43 12.37 11.14
CA CYS A 26 10.04 11.25 12.00
C CYS A 26 9.24 11.81 13.19
N ILE A 27 7.94 11.56 13.24
CA ILE A 27 7.06 12.16 14.26
C ILE A 27 6.85 11.26 15.48
N MET A 28 7.05 9.94 15.33
CA MET A 28 7.01 9.00 16.45
C MET A 28 7.62 7.65 16.10
N TYR A 29 7.97 6.92 17.15
CA TYR A 29 8.21 5.48 17.09
C TYR A 29 7.07 4.76 17.80
N ILE A 30 6.34 3.92 17.06
CA ILE A 30 5.20 3.19 17.62
C ILE A 30 5.70 2.15 18.61
N PRO A 31 5.16 2.13 19.84
CA PRO A 31 5.53 1.14 20.84
C PRO A 31 5.15 -0.27 20.39
N THR A 32 6.03 -1.23 20.67
CA THR A 32 5.77 -2.65 20.44
C THR A 32 5.67 -3.33 21.81
N PRO A 33 4.48 -3.36 22.44
CA PRO A 33 4.31 -3.89 23.78
C PRO A 33 4.44 -5.41 23.80
N GLU A 34 4.84 -5.95 24.94
CA GLU A 34 4.71 -7.37 25.23
C GLU A 34 3.36 -7.61 25.91
N TYR A 35 2.50 -8.41 25.28
CA TYR A 35 1.18 -8.71 25.82
C TYR A 35 1.29 -9.81 26.88
N ILE A 36 0.93 -9.48 28.14
CA ILE A 36 1.03 -10.38 29.30
C ILE A 36 -0.17 -11.36 29.36
N MET A 37 -1.26 -11.07 28.63
CA MET A 37 -2.55 -11.78 28.69
C MET A 37 -2.93 -12.36 27.31
N ASN A 38 -3.98 -13.20 27.29
CA ASN A 38 -4.45 -14.04 26.20
C ASN A 38 -4.16 -13.54 24.76
N HIS A 39 -3.50 -14.38 23.95
CA HIS A 39 -3.05 -14.05 22.60
C HIS A 39 -4.20 -13.90 21.58
N ASP A 40 -5.40 -14.39 21.89
CA ASP A 40 -6.53 -14.48 20.97
C ASP A 40 -7.00 -13.13 20.39
N PHE A 41 -6.79 -12.03 21.12
CA PHE A 41 -7.16 -10.67 20.71
C PHE A 41 -5.97 -9.69 20.75
N SER A 42 -4.74 -10.19 20.84
CA SER A 42 -3.52 -9.36 20.79
C SER A 42 -3.45 -8.48 19.54
N GLY A 43 -3.88 -9.00 18.38
CA GLY A 43 -3.90 -8.25 17.14
C GLY A 43 -4.83 -7.02 17.18
N VAL A 44 -6.04 -7.12 17.75
CA VAL A 44 -6.94 -5.95 17.85
C VAL A 44 -6.44 -4.94 18.87
N LEU A 45 -5.77 -5.39 19.95
CA LEU A 45 -5.12 -4.49 20.89
C LEU A 45 -3.96 -3.72 20.26
N GLU A 46 -3.19 -4.35 19.38
CA GLU A 46 -2.13 -3.69 18.63
C GLU A 46 -2.69 -2.60 17.72
N VAL A 47 -3.81 -2.86 17.05
CA VAL A 47 -4.51 -1.85 16.25
C VAL A 47 -5.07 -0.72 17.13
N HIS A 48 -5.67 -1.03 18.28
CA HIS A 48 -6.10 0.00 19.24
C HIS A 48 -4.95 0.90 19.69
N LEU A 49 -3.82 0.29 20.04
CA LEU A 49 -2.62 1.03 20.44
C LEU A 49 -2.11 1.91 19.30
N TRP A 50 -2.07 1.38 18.08
CA TRP A 50 -1.65 2.12 16.90
C TRP A 50 -2.52 3.36 16.66
N HIS A 51 -3.86 3.20 16.64
CA HIS A 51 -4.77 4.34 16.48
C HIS A 51 -4.62 5.34 17.63
N ARG A 52 -4.45 4.87 18.87
CA ARG A 52 -4.26 5.77 20.02
C ARG A 52 -2.95 6.56 19.93
N CYS A 53 -1.86 5.94 19.50
CA CYS A 53 -0.59 6.63 19.28
C CYS A 53 -0.71 7.69 18.18
N MET A 54 -1.33 7.35 17.05
CA MET A 54 -1.58 8.30 15.96
C MET A 54 -2.45 9.46 16.41
N ASP A 55 -3.52 9.18 17.15
CA ASP A 55 -4.45 10.15 17.72
C ASP A 55 -3.72 11.18 18.60
N MET A 56 -2.88 10.70 19.52
CA MET A 56 -2.11 11.56 20.43
C MET A 56 -1.08 12.43 19.71
N VAL A 57 -0.31 11.85 18.78
CA VAL A 57 0.79 12.56 18.11
C VAL A 57 0.28 13.57 17.08
N LEU A 58 -0.86 13.29 16.44
CA LEU A 58 -1.41 14.12 15.38
C LEU A 58 -2.44 15.13 15.88
N GLN A 59 -2.70 15.20 17.20
CA GLN A 59 -3.74 16.04 17.80
C GLN A 59 -3.68 17.50 17.34
N ASN A 60 -2.49 18.12 17.35
CA ASN A 60 -2.35 19.51 16.94
C ASN A 60 -2.71 19.71 15.46
N LEU A 61 -2.32 18.76 14.59
CA LEU A 61 -2.65 18.83 13.16
C LEU A 61 -4.16 18.66 12.91
N LYS A 62 -4.87 17.90 13.75
CA LYS A 62 -6.32 17.80 13.67
C LYS A 62 -7.00 19.11 14.06
N VAL A 63 -6.55 19.72 15.16
CA VAL A 63 -7.06 21.03 15.61
C VAL A 63 -6.82 22.07 14.52
N THR A 64 -5.60 22.18 13.99
CA THR A 64 -5.27 23.11 12.90
C THR A 64 -6.05 22.80 11.62
N ALA A 65 -6.37 21.54 11.32
CA ALA A 65 -7.24 21.20 10.18
C ALA A 65 -8.67 21.75 10.32
N GLN A 66 -9.17 21.85 11.56
CA GLN A 66 -10.51 22.34 11.86
C GLN A 66 -10.58 23.86 11.95
N VAL A 67 -9.68 24.47 12.73
CA VAL A 67 -9.77 25.90 13.07
C VAL A 67 -8.73 26.77 12.39
N GLY A 68 -7.78 26.19 11.66
CA GLY A 68 -6.66 26.90 11.05
C GLY A 68 -5.69 27.50 12.07
N GLU A 69 -4.45 27.74 11.66
CA GLU A 69 -3.42 28.36 12.50
C GLU A 69 -2.48 29.22 11.65
N PHE A 70 -1.92 30.27 12.26
CA PHE A 70 -0.89 31.07 11.61
C PHE A 70 0.43 30.30 11.60
N MET A 71 0.94 30.02 10.41
CA MET A 71 2.20 29.32 10.16
C MET A 71 3.11 30.16 9.29
N THR A 72 4.41 30.05 9.50
CA THR A 72 5.40 30.73 8.67
C THR A 72 5.64 29.94 7.40
N ASP A 73 5.59 30.61 6.25
CA ASP A 73 5.98 30.01 4.98
C ASP A 73 7.52 30.00 4.80
N PRO A 74 8.05 29.39 3.71
CA PRO A 74 9.49 29.38 3.46
C PRO A 74 10.13 30.76 3.29
N MET A 75 9.34 31.83 3.05
CA MET A 75 9.81 33.21 2.88
C MET A 75 9.73 34.02 4.19
N GLY A 76 9.34 33.39 5.31
CA GLY A 76 9.19 34.09 6.59
C GLY A 76 7.86 34.83 6.74
N CYS A 77 6.92 34.67 5.79
CA CYS A 77 5.62 35.32 5.84
C CYS A 77 4.62 34.49 6.65
N TRP A 78 3.80 35.15 7.44
CA TRP A 78 2.73 34.51 8.21
C TRP A 78 1.54 34.23 7.29
N CYS A 79 1.21 32.95 7.16
CA CYS A 79 0.08 32.46 6.38
C CYS A 79 -0.91 31.78 7.33
N TYR A 80 -2.19 32.11 7.19
CA TYR A 80 -3.24 31.35 7.88
C TYR A 80 -3.49 30.04 7.13
N ALA A 81 -3.05 28.93 7.73
CA ALA A 81 -2.94 27.63 7.10
C ALA A 81 -3.81 26.57 7.79
N PHE A 82 -4.15 25.53 7.03
CA PHE A 82 -4.90 24.37 7.48
C PHE A 82 -4.09 23.11 7.17
N THR A 83 -4.29 22.06 7.96
CA THR A 83 -3.53 20.80 7.87
C THR A 83 -4.44 19.59 7.60
N PRO A 84 -5.22 19.56 6.50
CA PRO A 84 -6.03 18.40 6.16
C PRO A 84 -5.14 17.18 5.86
N LEU A 85 -5.61 15.98 6.23
CA LEU A 85 -4.92 14.74 5.89
C LEU A 85 -5.07 14.44 4.39
N ALA A 86 -4.01 14.71 3.62
CA ALA A 86 -4.05 14.56 2.17
C ALA A 86 -3.91 13.10 1.69
N THR A 87 -2.97 12.34 2.27
CA THR A 87 -2.68 10.96 1.85
C THR A 87 -1.98 10.21 2.97
N HIS A 88 -2.27 8.92 3.10
CA HIS A 88 -1.52 7.99 3.93
C HIS A 88 -0.87 6.91 3.06
N ILE A 89 0.46 6.79 3.14
CA ILE A 89 1.23 5.82 2.35
C ILE A 89 1.33 4.52 3.14
N SER A 90 0.47 3.55 2.83
CA SER A 90 0.43 2.25 3.51
C SER A 90 0.31 1.10 2.53
N ASP A 91 0.73 -0.09 2.95
CA ASP A 91 0.40 -1.33 2.24
C ASP A 91 -1.02 -1.83 2.56
N LEU A 92 -1.50 -2.87 1.89
CA LEU A 92 -2.89 -3.32 2.06
C LEU A 92 -3.22 -3.72 3.52
N PRO A 93 -2.42 -4.55 4.22
CA PRO A 93 -2.64 -4.80 5.65
C PRO A 93 -2.76 -3.55 6.51
N GLU A 94 -1.88 -2.57 6.31
CA GLU A 94 -1.95 -1.27 7.00
C GLU A 94 -3.19 -0.46 6.59
N GLN A 95 -3.60 -0.47 5.32
CA GLN A 95 -4.83 0.19 4.85
C GLN A 95 -6.07 -0.40 5.51
N LEU A 96 -6.16 -1.73 5.62
CA LEU A 96 -7.27 -2.41 6.30
C LEU A 96 -7.32 -2.05 7.79
N MET A 97 -6.15 -1.99 8.43
CA MET A 97 -6.01 -1.55 9.82
C MET A 97 -6.54 -0.12 9.98
N ILE A 98 -6.05 0.82 9.15
CA ILE A 98 -6.43 2.24 9.21
C ILE A 98 -7.92 2.44 8.95
N ALA A 99 -8.47 1.79 7.94
CA ALA A 99 -9.89 1.86 7.60
C ALA A 99 -10.81 1.10 8.59
N CYS A 100 -10.24 0.37 9.55
CA CYS A 100 -10.97 -0.43 10.54
C CYS A 100 -11.87 -1.52 9.93
N VAL A 101 -11.39 -2.15 8.86
CA VAL A 101 -12.13 -3.21 8.17
C VAL A 101 -11.50 -4.59 8.38
N SER A 102 -12.33 -5.61 8.27
CA SER A 102 -11.89 -7.00 8.35
C SER A 102 -11.02 -7.41 7.17
N LYS A 103 -10.29 -8.52 7.35
CA LYS A 103 -9.55 -9.17 6.26
C LYS A 103 -10.52 -9.55 5.13
N ASN A 104 -10.09 -9.38 3.88
CA ASN A 104 -10.84 -9.64 2.66
C ASN A 104 -11.97 -8.64 2.35
N VAL A 105 -12.00 -7.49 3.01
CA VAL A 105 -12.85 -6.35 2.63
C VAL A 105 -11.97 -5.34 1.89
N SER A 106 -12.52 -4.53 0.99
CA SER A 106 -11.76 -3.40 0.45
C SER A 106 -11.64 -2.31 1.52
N PRO A 107 -10.47 -1.69 1.72
CA PRO A 107 -10.32 -0.57 2.65
C PRO A 107 -10.92 0.75 2.11
N ILE A 108 -11.34 0.78 0.83
CA ILE A 108 -11.71 2.01 0.13
C ILE A 108 -13.04 1.92 -0.63
N THR A 109 -13.54 0.71 -0.92
CA THR A 109 -14.85 0.51 -1.58
C THR A 109 -15.72 -0.47 -0.81
N LEU A 110 -17.02 -0.47 -1.09
CA LEU A 110 -17.98 -1.44 -0.57
C LEU A 110 -17.94 -2.80 -1.31
N ALA A 111 -16.90 -3.06 -2.10
CA ALA A 111 -16.77 -4.32 -2.83
C ALA A 111 -16.64 -5.51 -1.87
N ALA A 112 -17.46 -6.54 -2.08
CA ALA A 112 -17.34 -7.83 -1.41
C ALA A 112 -16.30 -8.73 -2.11
N PRO A 113 -15.75 -9.77 -1.45
CA PRO A 113 -14.79 -10.68 -2.06
C PRO A 113 -15.21 -11.22 -3.42
N ALA A 114 -16.48 -11.58 -3.58
CA ALA A 114 -17.04 -12.12 -4.82
C ALA A 114 -17.08 -11.11 -5.99
N GLN A 115 -16.91 -9.83 -5.70
CA GLN A 115 -16.94 -8.72 -6.65
C GLN A 115 -15.53 -8.20 -6.99
N PHE A 116 -14.47 -8.73 -6.36
CA PHE A 116 -13.10 -8.23 -6.54
C PHE A 116 -12.54 -8.36 -7.96
N ASP A 117 -13.23 -9.10 -8.83
CA ASP A 117 -12.80 -9.30 -10.21
C ASP A 117 -13.80 -8.89 -11.28
N ASP A 118 -14.94 -8.31 -10.94
CA ASP A 118 -15.96 -7.94 -11.92
C ASP A 118 -15.55 -6.79 -12.84
N GLY A 119 -14.49 -6.05 -12.50
CA GLY A 119 -14.01 -4.89 -13.26
C GLY A 119 -14.92 -3.67 -13.10
N ILE A 120 -15.73 -3.64 -12.04
CA ILE A 120 -16.65 -2.57 -11.73
C ILE A 120 -16.06 -1.73 -10.61
N VAL A 121 -16.19 -0.41 -10.75
CA VAL A 121 -15.88 0.53 -9.66
C VAL A 121 -17.05 0.50 -8.68
N HIS A 122 -16.83 -0.10 -7.51
CA HIS A 122 -17.84 -0.15 -6.44
C HIS A 122 -17.91 1.20 -5.70
N PRO A 123 -19.05 1.51 -5.06
CA PRO A 123 -19.18 2.73 -4.26
C PRO A 123 -18.10 2.82 -3.18
N PRO A 124 -17.64 4.03 -2.83
CA PRO A 124 -16.62 4.22 -1.80
C PRO A 124 -17.12 3.71 -0.44
N GLN A 125 -16.23 3.11 0.33
CA GLN A 125 -16.48 2.82 1.74
C GLN A 125 -16.26 4.10 2.54
N ASP A 126 -17.33 4.87 2.71
CA ASP A 126 -17.32 6.14 3.43
C ASP A 126 -16.84 5.96 4.88
N GLY A 127 -15.89 6.80 5.30
CA GLY A 127 -15.42 6.83 6.68
C GLY A 127 -16.56 7.09 7.67
N GLN A 128 -17.54 7.93 7.30
CA GLN A 128 -18.65 8.25 8.19
C GLN A 128 -19.61 7.08 8.40
N SER A 129 -19.85 6.24 7.38
CA SER A 129 -20.65 5.01 7.55
C SER A 129 -19.97 4.06 8.53
N THR A 130 -18.64 3.89 8.41
CA THR A 130 -17.85 3.05 9.31
C THR A 130 -17.93 3.54 10.76
N ILE A 131 -17.83 4.86 10.99
CA ILE A 131 -18.00 5.47 12.32
C ILE A 131 -19.41 5.21 12.86
N ASN A 132 -20.45 5.39 12.04
CA ASN A 132 -21.84 5.20 12.47
C ASN A 132 -22.14 3.75 12.85
N GLU A 133 -21.58 2.78 12.13
CA GLU A 133 -21.67 1.35 12.44
C GLU A 133 -21.00 1.05 13.79
N LEU A 134 -19.78 1.55 14.02
CA LEU A 134 -19.08 1.40 15.29
C LEU A 134 -19.84 2.01 16.47
N ILE A 135 -20.41 3.22 16.29
CA ILE A 135 -21.27 3.86 17.31
C ILE A 135 -22.51 3.01 17.60
N THR A 136 -23.12 2.44 16.56
CA THR A 136 -24.30 1.58 16.71
C THR A 136 -23.97 0.29 17.46
N LEU A 137 -22.83 -0.34 17.12
CA LEU A 137 -22.32 -1.50 17.83
C LEU A 137 -21.99 -1.19 19.30
N GLY A 138 -21.40 -0.01 19.57
CA GLY A 138 -21.07 0.44 20.92
C GLY A 138 -22.28 0.66 21.83
N LYS A 139 -23.49 0.79 21.26
CA LYS A 139 -24.75 0.82 22.03
C LYS A 139 -25.25 -0.56 22.44
N ILE A 140 -24.80 -1.62 21.75
CA ILE A 140 -25.21 -3.01 21.97
C ILE A 140 -24.21 -3.70 22.92
N VAL A 141 -22.91 -3.52 22.67
CA VAL A 141 -21.82 -4.09 23.46
C VAL A 141 -20.82 -3.01 23.81
N ASP A 142 -20.37 -3.00 25.07
CA ASP A 142 -19.30 -2.12 25.51
C ASP A 142 -18.02 -2.37 24.69
N PRO A 143 -17.49 -1.38 23.95
CA PRO A 143 -16.28 -1.54 23.14
C PRO A 143 -15.04 -1.98 23.92
N TRP A 144 -15.00 -1.76 25.24
CA TRP A 144 -13.90 -2.21 26.09
C TRP A 144 -13.99 -3.69 26.49
N LYS A 145 -15.12 -4.34 26.22
CA LYS A 145 -15.21 -5.81 26.17
C LYS A 145 -14.68 -6.30 24.83
N VAL A 146 -13.37 -6.12 24.63
CA VAL A 146 -12.67 -6.26 23.33
C VAL A 146 -13.03 -7.55 22.59
N GLN A 147 -13.10 -8.69 23.30
CA GLN A 147 -13.44 -9.97 22.68
C GLN A 147 -14.89 -10.00 22.16
N GLU A 148 -15.86 -9.67 23.02
CA GLU A 148 -17.29 -9.63 22.63
C GLU A 148 -17.50 -8.61 21.50
N PHE A 149 -16.91 -7.41 21.64
CA PHE A 149 -17.03 -6.36 20.64
C PHE A 149 -16.43 -6.78 19.28
N LEU A 150 -15.28 -7.46 19.29
CA LEU A 150 -14.65 -8.00 18.08
C LEU A 150 -15.53 -9.04 17.38
N GLU A 151 -16.22 -9.90 18.13
CA GLU A 151 -17.15 -10.90 17.58
C GLU A 151 -18.33 -10.24 16.85
N TRP A 152 -18.92 -9.19 17.43
CA TRP A 152 -19.97 -8.40 16.78
C TRP A 152 -19.46 -7.60 15.59
N ALA A 153 -18.30 -6.96 15.72
CA ALA A 153 -17.69 -6.17 14.66
C ALA A 153 -17.38 -7.00 13.40
N LYS A 154 -16.89 -8.24 13.58
CA LYS A 154 -16.63 -9.17 12.47
C LYS A 154 -17.89 -9.52 11.68
N GLN A 155 -19.06 -9.58 12.32
CA GLN A 155 -20.33 -9.81 11.61
C GLN A 155 -20.69 -8.66 10.66
N GLN A 156 -20.21 -7.45 10.96
CA GLN A 156 -20.32 -6.26 10.12
C GLN A 156 -19.06 -6.02 9.27
N SER A 157 -18.15 -6.99 9.18
CA SER A 157 -16.91 -6.85 8.41
C SER A 157 -15.97 -5.72 8.87
N LEU A 158 -16.04 -5.37 10.16
CA LEU A 158 -15.16 -4.40 10.83
C LEU A 158 -14.05 -5.09 11.63
N SER A 159 -12.98 -4.36 11.95
CA SER A 159 -11.82 -4.92 12.68
C SER A 159 -11.97 -4.92 14.20
N GLY A 160 -13.02 -4.28 14.75
CA GLY A 160 -13.30 -4.22 16.18
C GLY A 160 -12.64 -3.07 16.94
N VAL A 161 -12.12 -2.06 16.23
CA VAL A 161 -11.53 -0.86 16.83
C VAL A 161 -12.50 0.31 16.76
N HIS A 162 -12.88 0.86 17.91
CA HIS A 162 -13.92 1.90 17.99
C HIS A 162 -13.36 3.33 18.03
N LEU A 163 -12.10 3.51 18.42
CA LEU A 163 -11.44 4.83 18.49
C LEU A 163 -10.48 5.00 17.32
N LEU A 164 -10.97 5.58 16.23
CA LEU A 164 -10.21 5.78 15.01
C LEU A 164 -9.52 7.13 15.02
N TYR A 165 -8.19 7.15 14.91
CA TYR A 165 -7.42 8.42 14.91
C TYR A 165 -7.88 9.44 13.87
N TRP A 166 -8.56 9.07 12.79
CA TRP A 166 -8.99 10.01 11.76
C TRP A 166 -10.43 10.51 11.96
N CYS A 167 -11.21 9.97 12.92
CA CYS A 167 -12.65 10.28 13.00
C CYS A 167 -12.98 11.76 13.28
N ASP A 168 -12.07 12.50 13.90
CA ASP A 168 -12.17 13.92 14.22
C ASP A 168 -11.21 14.80 13.39
N TRP A 169 -10.49 14.22 12.43
CA TRP A 169 -9.65 14.98 11.53
C TRP A 169 -10.48 15.52 10.38
N TRP A 170 -10.64 16.85 10.35
CA TRP A 170 -11.50 17.53 9.40
C TRP A 170 -11.18 17.18 7.94
N PHE A 171 -12.22 16.82 7.16
CA PHE A 171 -12.15 16.31 5.78
C PHE A 171 -11.40 14.99 5.56
N SER A 172 -11.03 14.27 6.62
CA SER A 172 -10.41 12.95 6.45
C SER A 172 -11.44 11.86 6.18
N ASP A 173 -11.17 11.06 5.16
CA ASP A 173 -11.95 9.88 4.78
C ASP A 173 -10.98 8.82 4.23
N PRO A 174 -10.94 7.60 4.78
CA PRO A 174 -10.10 6.52 4.28
C PRO A 174 -10.26 6.27 2.78
N ALA A 175 -11.48 6.37 2.22
CA ALA A 175 -11.73 6.19 0.79
C ALA A 175 -11.10 7.29 -0.09
N ILE A 176 -10.59 8.37 0.52
CA ILE A 176 -9.90 9.46 -0.15
C ILE A 176 -8.40 9.42 0.12
N PHE A 177 -7.98 9.37 1.39
CA PHE A 177 -6.57 9.51 1.73
C PHE A 177 -5.78 8.20 1.63
N LEU A 178 -6.43 7.02 1.58
CA LEU A 178 -5.75 5.75 1.32
C LEU A 178 -5.52 5.58 -0.18
N VAL A 179 -4.40 6.11 -0.66
CA VAL A 179 -4.02 6.07 -2.07
C VAL A 179 -3.31 4.75 -2.39
N PRO A 180 -3.65 4.06 -3.51
CA PRO A 180 -2.93 2.86 -3.94
C PRO A 180 -1.43 3.12 -4.15
N LYS A 181 -0.61 2.21 -3.62
CA LYS A 181 0.85 2.31 -3.68
C LYS A 181 1.42 1.31 -4.68
N LEU A 182 2.10 1.82 -5.72
CA LEU A 182 2.61 1.04 -6.85
C LEU A 182 3.42 -0.20 -6.43
N LEU A 183 4.33 -0.08 -5.46
CA LEU A 183 5.15 -1.21 -5.01
C LEU A 183 4.32 -2.39 -4.48
N HIS A 184 3.40 -2.12 -3.57
CA HIS A 184 2.67 -3.18 -2.86
C HIS A 184 1.43 -3.62 -3.63
N THR A 185 0.78 -2.70 -4.35
CA THR A 185 -0.43 -2.97 -5.11
C THR A 185 -0.11 -3.54 -6.48
N CYS A 186 0.80 -2.93 -7.26
CA CYS A 186 1.10 -3.35 -8.64
C CYS A 186 2.30 -4.31 -8.72
N HIS A 187 3.49 -3.90 -8.28
CA HIS A 187 4.69 -4.71 -8.51
C HIS A 187 4.66 -6.02 -7.72
N LYS A 188 4.25 -6.01 -6.44
CA LYS A 188 4.02 -7.27 -5.69
C LYS A 188 2.90 -8.11 -6.30
N PHE A 189 1.85 -7.51 -6.89
CA PHE A 189 0.83 -8.29 -7.60
C PHE A 189 1.42 -9.00 -8.82
N PHE A 190 2.27 -8.31 -9.59
CA PHE A 190 2.96 -8.92 -10.73
C PHE A 190 3.74 -10.17 -10.31
N PHE A 191 4.54 -10.11 -9.24
CA PHE A 191 5.34 -11.27 -8.82
C PHE A 191 4.52 -12.36 -8.15
N ASN A 192 3.52 -12.00 -7.35
CA ASN A 192 2.69 -12.98 -6.64
C ASN A 192 1.68 -13.68 -7.56
N HIS A 193 1.34 -13.07 -8.70
CA HIS A 193 0.27 -13.54 -9.59
C HIS A 193 0.74 -13.67 -11.02
N ILE A 194 1.02 -12.57 -11.73
CA ILE A 194 1.33 -12.58 -13.17
C ILE A 194 2.50 -13.51 -13.49
N LEU A 195 3.62 -13.37 -12.80
CA LEU A 195 4.79 -14.23 -13.00
C LEU A 195 4.49 -15.69 -12.63
N LYS A 196 3.72 -15.93 -11.57
CA LYS A 196 3.31 -17.27 -11.16
C LYS A 196 2.45 -17.92 -12.25
N TRP A 197 1.47 -17.21 -12.79
CA TRP A 197 0.63 -17.68 -13.90
C TRP A 197 1.46 -18.04 -15.12
N CYS A 198 2.46 -17.23 -15.48
CA CYS A 198 3.39 -17.59 -16.55
C CYS A 198 4.17 -18.87 -16.25
N LYS A 199 4.65 -19.06 -15.02
CA LYS A 199 5.38 -20.28 -14.63
C LYS A 199 4.50 -21.54 -14.76
N GLU A 200 3.22 -21.44 -14.42
CA GLU A 200 2.27 -22.56 -14.57
C GLU A 200 2.00 -22.91 -16.05
N VAL A 201 1.78 -21.89 -16.90
CA VAL A 201 1.38 -22.14 -18.31
C VAL A 201 2.58 -22.44 -19.22
N VAL A 202 3.68 -21.70 -19.06
CA VAL A 202 4.88 -21.84 -19.89
C VAL A 202 5.78 -22.98 -19.38
N GLY A 203 5.77 -23.22 -18.07
CA GLY A 203 6.74 -24.07 -17.39
C GLY A 203 8.02 -23.31 -17.03
N ALA A 204 8.53 -23.55 -15.82
CA ALA A 204 9.72 -22.88 -15.30
C ALA A 204 10.95 -23.02 -16.21
N ASN A 205 11.20 -24.24 -16.71
CA ASN A 205 12.36 -24.52 -17.56
C ASN A 205 12.33 -23.77 -18.90
N GLU A 206 11.17 -23.71 -19.56
CA GLU A 206 11.01 -22.98 -20.82
C GLU A 206 11.12 -21.47 -20.58
N LEU A 207 10.51 -20.97 -19.49
CA LEU A 207 10.61 -19.56 -19.12
C LEU A 207 12.07 -19.16 -18.86
N ASP A 208 12.82 -19.98 -18.13
CA ASP A 208 14.24 -19.76 -17.85
C ASP A 208 15.11 -19.83 -19.11
N ALA A 209 14.88 -20.83 -19.97
CA ALA A 209 15.60 -20.97 -21.24
C ALA A 209 15.40 -19.75 -22.15
N ARG A 210 14.20 -19.17 -22.16
CA ARG A 210 13.91 -17.95 -22.91
C ARG A 210 14.54 -16.70 -22.31
N PHE A 211 14.54 -16.55 -20.99
CA PHE A 211 15.26 -15.45 -20.35
C PHE A 211 16.77 -15.56 -20.54
N HIS A 212 17.32 -16.78 -20.52
CA HIS A 212 18.72 -17.07 -20.81
C HIS A 212 19.10 -16.72 -22.24
N SER A 213 18.25 -17.03 -23.23
CA SER A 213 18.55 -16.79 -24.65
C SER A 213 18.45 -15.32 -25.08
N GLN A 214 17.95 -14.43 -24.22
CA GLN A 214 17.88 -13.00 -24.52
C GLN A 214 19.26 -12.37 -24.71
N HIS A 215 19.37 -11.52 -25.72
CA HIS A 215 20.59 -10.75 -25.95
C HIS A 215 20.97 -9.88 -24.75
N LYS A 216 22.28 -9.81 -24.47
CA LYS A 216 22.83 -8.87 -23.49
C LYS A 216 22.59 -7.45 -23.98
N CYS A 217 21.82 -6.68 -23.22
CA CYS A 217 21.52 -5.28 -23.51
C CYS A 217 22.13 -4.39 -22.43
N VAL A 218 22.73 -3.27 -22.84
CA VAL A 218 23.29 -2.28 -21.90
C VAL A 218 22.15 -1.73 -21.03
N GLY A 219 22.39 -1.66 -19.71
CA GLY A 219 21.40 -1.17 -18.74
C GLY A 219 20.38 -2.21 -18.27
N MET A 220 20.31 -3.38 -18.92
CA MET A 220 19.41 -4.47 -18.54
C MET A 220 20.18 -5.61 -17.89
N HIS A 221 19.60 -6.21 -16.85
CA HIS A 221 20.17 -7.41 -16.23
C HIS A 221 19.98 -8.61 -17.17
N HIS A 222 21.04 -9.36 -17.43
CA HIS A 222 20.98 -10.60 -18.21
C HIS A 222 20.87 -11.80 -17.27
N PHE A 223 19.78 -12.56 -17.38
CA PHE A 223 19.46 -13.67 -16.49
C PHE A 223 20.10 -14.97 -16.99
N THR A 224 21.38 -15.17 -16.66
CA THR A 224 22.15 -16.35 -17.08
C THR A 224 21.60 -17.67 -16.56
N ASP A 225 20.94 -17.65 -15.40
CA ASP A 225 20.39 -18.84 -14.76
C ASP A 225 18.86 -18.84 -14.79
N GLY A 226 18.27 -18.03 -15.68
CA GLY A 226 16.83 -17.81 -15.72
C GLY A 226 16.32 -16.96 -14.55
N ILE A 227 15.01 -17.04 -14.29
CA ILE A 227 14.30 -16.23 -13.29
C ILE A 227 13.56 -17.08 -12.26
N SER A 228 13.56 -18.41 -12.40
CA SER A 228 12.78 -19.28 -11.51
C SER A 228 13.49 -19.61 -10.20
N HIS A 229 14.82 -19.55 -10.15
CA HIS A 229 15.64 -19.97 -9.02
C HIS A 229 16.08 -18.85 -8.05
N VAL A 230 15.72 -17.60 -8.33
CA VAL A 230 16.24 -16.46 -7.57
C VAL A 230 15.39 -16.19 -6.32
N ASN A 231 15.95 -16.48 -5.14
CA ASN A 231 15.28 -16.29 -3.85
C ASN A 231 15.22 -14.82 -3.39
N GLN A 232 16.16 -13.99 -3.85
CA GLN A 232 16.21 -12.55 -3.55
C GLN A 232 16.57 -11.80 -4.82
N MET A 233 15.65 -10.94 -5.29
CA MET A 233 15.86 -10.07 -6.43
C MET A 233 15.93 -8.62 -5.96
N THR A 234 16.80 -7.85 -6.60
CA THR A 234 16.86 -6.39 -6.49
C THR A 234 15.66 -5.76 -7.20
N GLY A 235 15.29 -4.53 -6.81
CA GLY A 235 14.23 -3.77 -7.49
C GLY A 235 14.50 -3.60 -8.99
N ARG A 236 15.77 -3.50 -9.40
CA ARG A 236 16.17 -3.43 -10.81
C ARG A 236 15.90 -4.74 -11.56
N GLU A 237 16.21 -5.89 -10.96
CA GLU A 237 15.88 -7.20 -11.56
C GLU A 237 14.38 -7.38 -11.69
N HIS A 238 13.61 -7.00 -10.67
CA HIS A 238 12.15 -7.00 -10.74
C HIS A 238 11.62 -6.17 -11.93
N CYS A 239 12.10 -4.93 -12.10
CA CYS A 239 11.71 -4.10 -13.24
C CYS A 239 12.08 -4.74 -14.58
N ASN A 240 13.28 -5.30 -14.68
CA ASN A 240 13.77 -5.94 -15.90
C ASN A 240 12.99 -7.21 -16.28
N ILE A 241 12.41 -7.93 -15.32
CA ILE A 241 11.50 -9.05 -15.59
C ILE A 241 10.16 -8.53 -16.09
N GLN A 242 9.58 -7.52 -15.43
CA GLN A 242 8.30 -6.92 -15.82
C GLN A 242 8.31 -6.43 -17.27
N GLN A 243 9.37 -5.73 -17.67
CA GLN A 243 9.51 -5.19 -19.03
C GLN A 243 9.61 -6.25 -20.12
N ARG A 244 10.12 -7.45 -19.80
CA ARG A 244 10.42 -8.48 -20.80
C ARG A 244 9.48 -9.67 -20.77
N LEU A 245 8.67 -9.82 -19.72
CA LEU A 245 7.84 -11.01 -19.54
C LEU A 245 6.89 -11.24 -20.71
N VAL A 246 6.18 -10.20 -21.18
CA VAL A 246 5.19 -10.36 -22.25
C VAL A 246 5.85 -10.82 -23.56
N PRO A 247 6.88 -10.14 -24.10
CA PRO A 247 7.62 -10.66 -25.26
C PRO A 247 8.16 -12.08 -25.06
N THR A 248 8.61 -12.43 -23.84
CA THR A 248 9.15 -13.76 -23.54
C THR A 248 8.11 -14.87 -23.73
N ILE A 249 6.85 -14.65 -23.37
CA ILE A 249 5.82 -15.72 -23.39
C ILE A 249 5.08 -15.84 -24.74
N VAL A 250 5.32 -14.93 -25.67
CA VAL A 250 4.71 -14.97 -27.02
C VAL A 250 5.13 -16.25 -27.75
N GLY A 251 4.15 -16.89 -28.40
CA GLY A 251 4.35 -18.10 -29.18
C GLY A 251 4.40 -19.40 -28.39
N VAL A 252 4.36 -19.36 -27.05
CA VAL A 252 4.24 -20.56 -26.19
C VAL A 252 2.80 -20.78 -25.71
N THR A 253 2.08 -19.68 -25.50
CA THR A 253 0.76 -19.68 -24.86
C THR A 253 -0.30 -19.17 -25.83
N THR A 254 -1.57 -19.27 -25.44
CA THR A 254 -2.68 -18.81 -26.28
C THR A 254 -2.64 -17.29 -26.45
N PRO A 255 -3.05 -16.75 -27.61
CA PRO A 255 -3.12 -15.30 -27.81
C PRO A 255 -3.96 -14.59 -26.74
N GLY A 256 -5.07 -15.20 -26.30
CA GLY A 256 -5.93 -14.67 -25.25
C GLY A 256 -5.23 -14.54 -23.89
N PHE A 257 -4.42 -15.52 -23.50
CA PHE A 257 -3.59 -15.45 -22.29
C PHE A 257 -2.56 -14.30 -22.38
N VAL A 258 -1.87 -14.18 -23.52
CA VAL A 258 -0.92 -13.09 -23.75
C VAL A 258 -1.61 -11.73 -23.70
N CYS A 259 -2.81 -11.58 -24.30
CA CYS A 259 -3.58 -10.33 -24.27
C CYS A 259 -3.93 -9.93 -22.83
N ALA A 260 -4.40 -10.88 -22.00
CA ALA A 260 -4.72 -10.60 -20.61
C ALA A 260 -3.50 -10.09 -19.82
N LEU A 261 -2.34 -10.72 -19.99
CA LEU A 261 -1.12 -10.30 -19.28
C LEU A 261 -0.54 -8.99 -19.82
N HIS A 262 -0.58 -8.79 -21.14
CA HIS A 262 -0.19 -7.53 -21.77
C HIS A 262 -1.02 -6.37 -21.22
N ALA A 263 -2.35 -6.52 -21.17
CA ALA A 263 -3.27 -5.52 -20.66
C ALA A 263 -2.96 -5.13 -19.19
N LEU A 264 -2.65 -6.09 -18.32
CA LEU A 264 -2.23 -5.79 -16.93
C LEU A 264 -0.87 -5.11 -16.86
N VAL A 265 0.11 -5.57 -17.64
CA VAL A 265 1.45 -4.95 -17.66
C VAL A 265 1.36 -3.51 -18.17
N ASP A 266 0.52 -3.25 -19.17
CA ASP A 266 0.23 -1.91 -19.68
C ASP A 266 -0.45 -1.04 -18.63
N PHE A 267 -1.44 -1.56 -17.89
CA PHE A 267 -2.04 -0.84 -16.77
C PHE A 267 -0.97 -0.45 -15.73
N ILE A 268 -0.13 -1.40 -15.32
CA ILE A 268 0.95 -1.17 -14.35
C ILE A 268 1.94 -0.13 -14.89
N TYR A 269 2.31 -0.19 -16.16
CA TYR A 269 3.19 0.78 -16.79
C TYR A 269 2.57 2.18 -16.83
N LYS A 270 1.33 2.30 -17.31
CA LYS A 270 0.60 3.58 -17.41
C LYS A 270 0.36 4.23 -16.04
N SER A 271 0.11 3.43 -15.01
CA SER A 271 -0.08 3.93 -13.64
C SER A 271 1.17 4.57 -13.03
N GLN A 272 2.35 4.35 -13.61
CA GLN A 272 3.62 4.94 -13.17
C GLN A 272 3.90 6.30 -13.82
N ALA A 273 3.00 6.83 -14.66
CA ALA A 273 3.22 8.12 -15.31
C ALA A 273 3.43 9.24 -14.26
N PRO A 274 4.41 10.16 -14.47
CA PRO A 274 4.66 11.26 -13.54
C PRO A 274 3.57 12.33 -13.59
N THR A 275 2.80 12.35 -14.69
CA THR A 275 1.70 13.28 -14.92
C THR A 275 0.54 12.55 -15.60
N PHE A 276 -0.68 13.03 -15.35
CA PHE A 276 -1.90 12.46 -15.89
C PHE A 276 -2.75 13.53 -16.56
N THR A 277 -3.38 13.13 -17.66
CA THR A 277 -4.44 13.86 -18.36
C THR A 277 -5.66 12.96 -18.40
N ASP A 278 -6.84 13.50 -18.69
CA ASP A 278 -8.05 12.69 -18.85
C ASP A 278 -7.86 11.54 -19.88
N SER A 279 -7.10 11.82 -20.95
CA SER A 279 -6.77 10.81 -21.96
C SER A 279 -5.84 9.72 -21.42
N SER A 280 -4.80 10.07 -20.65
CA SER A 280 -3.90 9.05 -20.10
C SER A 280 -4.56 8.22 -19.00
N ILE A 281 -5.45 8.82 -18.20
CA ILE A 281 -6.31 8.10 -17.24
C ILE A 281 -7.25 7.15 -17.99
N GLY A 282 -7.92 7.64 -19.04
CA GLY A 282 -8.80 6.82 -19.87
C GLY A 282 -8.06 5.64 -20.52
N SER A 283 -6.85 5.86 -21.01
CA SER A 283 -6.00 4.80 -21.58
C SER A 283 -5.54 3.77 -20.55
N MET A 284 -5.27 4.20 -19.30
CA MET A 284 -4.95 3.31 -18.20
C MET A 284 -6.17 2.44 -17.82
N VAL A 285 -7.35 3.06 -17.67
CA VAL A 285 -8.60 2.34 -17.39
C VAL A 285 -8.95 1.36 -18.51
N ALA A 286 -8.75 1.75 -19.77
CA ALA A 286 -8.96 0.87 -20.92
C ALA A 286 -8.10 -0.40 -20.86
N SER A 287 -6.84 -0.30 -20.46
CA SER A 287 -5.98 -1.47 -20.25
C SER A 287 -6.49 -2.39 -19.13
N LEU A 288 -7.04 -1.83 -18.04
CA LEU A 288 -7.65 -2.67 -17.00
C LEU A 288 -8.92 -3.37 -17.52
N ASN A 289 -9.77 -2.65 -18.25
CA ASN A 289 -10.97 -3.23 -18.87
C ASN A 289 -10.63 -4.34 -19.88
N GLU A 290 -9.58 -4.16 -20.68
CA GLU A 290 -9.08 -5.18 -21.61
C GLU A 290 -8.62 -6.44 -20.87
N PHE A 291 -7.97 -6.28 -19.70
CA PHE A 291 -7.66 -7.42 -18.84
C PHE A 291 -8.95 -8.13 -18.39
N HIS A 292 -9.94 -7.41 -17.88
CA HIS A 292 -11.20 -8.03 -17.44
C HIS A 292 -11.93 -8.77 -18.58
N ALA A 293 -11.81 -8.29 -19.82
CA ALA A 293 -12.36 -8.99 -20.99
C ALA A 293 -11.63 -10.31 -21.31
N HIS A 294 -10.33 -10.40 -21.04
CA HIS A 294 -9.49 -11.56 -21.41
C HIS A 294 -9.08 -12.47 -20.23
N LYS A 295 -9.33 -12.07 -18.97
CA LYS A 295 -8.86 -12.81 -17.77
C LYS A 295 -9.35 -14.26 -17.72
N HIS A 296 -10.46 -14.60 -18.39
CA HIS A 296 -10.98 -15.97 -18.45
C HIS A 296 -9.98 -16.95 -19.08
N PHE A 297 -9.16 -16.51 -20.05
CA PHE A 297 -8.12 -17.34 -20.65
C PHE A 297 -7.05 -17.81 -19.65
N ILE A 298 -6.83 -17.07 -18.56
CA ILE A 298 -5.93 -17.49 -17.47
C ILE A 298 -6.57 -18.62 -16.65
N LEU A 299 -7.90 -18.61 -16.48
CA LEU A 299 -8.62 -19.68 -15.79
C LEU A 299 -8.71 -20.95 -16.64
N GLU A 300 -9.00 -20.79 -17.93
CA GLU A 300 -9.01 -21.90 -18.90
C GLU A 300 -7.65 -22.59 -19.02
N ALA A 301 -6.57 -21.82 -18.90
CA ALA A 301 -5.21 -22.36 -18.85
C ALA A 301 -4.83 -22.95 -17.48
N GLU A 302 -5.75 -22.98 -16.52
CA GLU A 302 -5.54 -23.43 -15.13
C GLU A 302 -4.36 -22.75 -14.42
N ALA A 303 -3.94 -21.58 -14.91
CA ALA A 303 -2.72 -20.88 -14.51
C ALA A 303 -2.81 -20.36 -13.06
N ARG A 304 -4.03 -20.12 -12.59
CA ARG A 304 -4.27 -19.59 -11.24
C ARG A 304 -4.39 -20.75 -10.25
N THR A 305 -3.27 -21.13 -9.64
CA THR A 305 -3.21 -22.24 -8.69
C THR A 305 -3.28 -21.78 -7.22
N GLY A 306 -4.14 -22.45 -6.44
CA GLY A 306 -4.17 -22.39 -4.97
C GLY A 306 -3.12 -23.33 -4.35
N ALA A 307 -3.34 -23.77 -3.10
CA ALA A 307 -2.42 -24.67 -2.41
C ALA A 307 -2.38 -26.08 -3.01
N SER A 308 -3.47 -26.53 -3.67
CA SER A 308 -3.58 -27.91 -4.16
C SER A 308 -4.38 -28.07 -5.46
N SER A 309 -5.03 -27.01 -5.95
CA SER A 309 -5.87 -27.08 -7.15
C SER A 309 -5.95 -25.73 -7.88
N PRO A 310 -6.29 -25.72 -9.18
CA PRO A 310 -6.67 -24.51 -9.90
C PRO A 310 -7.84 -23.80 -9.22
N MET A 311 -7.81 -22.46 -9.22
CA MET A 311 -8.86 -21.60 -8.69
C MET A 311 -9.66 -20.99 -9.83
N GLY A 312 -10.99 -21.12 -9.78
CA GLY A 312 -11.90 -20.61 -10.81
C GLY A 312 -12.35 -19.14 -10.65
N HIS A 313 -11.64 -18.32 -9.87
CA HIS A 313 -12.05 -16.94 -9.55
C HIS A 313 -10.86 -16.02 -9.28
N PHE A 314 -10.99 -14.71 -9.52
CA PHE A 314 -9.95 -13.71 -9.24
C PHE A 314 -10.25 -12.86 -8.01
N GLN A 315 -10.68 -13.49 -6.91
CA GLN A 315 -10.93 -12.81 -5.63
C GLN A 315 -9.60 -12.36 -4.97
N ILE A 316 -8.90 -11.43 -5.60
CA ILE A 316 -7.61 -10.88 -5.19
C ILE A 316 -7.87 -9.46 -4.73
N PRO A 317 -7.74 -9.14 -3.44
CA PRO A 317 -7.99 -7.77 -2.94
C PRO A 317 -7.21 -6.69 -3.70
N LYS A 318 -5.96 -6.98 -4.07
CA LYS A 318 -5.13 -6.04 -4.83
C LYS A 318 -5.64 -5.77 -6.25
N LEU A 319 -6.34 -6.72 -6.86
CA LEU A 319 -6.95 -6.54 -8.17
C LEU A 319 -8.14 -5.58 -8.08
N GLU A 320 -8.96 -5.72 -7.04
CA GLU A 320 -10.06 -4.77 -6.78
C GLU A 320 -9.53 -3.34 -6.64
N LEU A 321 -8.44 -3.16 -5.89
CA LEU A 321 -7.82 -1.83 -5.71
C LEU A 321 -7.35 -1.19 -7.03
N PHE A 322 -7.14 -1.95 -8.11
CA PHE A 322 -6.79 -1.37 -9.42
C PHE A 322 -7.91 -0.47 -9.95
N ASN A 323 -9.17 -0.79 -9.68
CA ASN A 323 -10.34 0.00 -10.10
C ASN A 323 -10.34 1.40 -9.47
N SER A 324 -9.68 1.57 -8.33
CA SER A 324 -9.62 2.84 -7.60
C SER A 324 -8.47 3.76 -8.04
N PHE A 325 -7.60 3.33 -8.95
CA PHE A 325 -6.45 4.15 -9.39
C PHE A 325 -6.91 5.44 -10.09
N ALA A 326 -7.88 5.35 -11.00
CA ALA A 326 -8.36 6.53 -11.72
C ALA A 326 -8.93 7.58 -10.76
N CYS A 327 -9.80 7.16 -9.84
CA CYS A 327 -10.37 8.03 -8.80
C CYS A 327 -9.28 8.63 -7.90
N SER A 328 -8.32 7.81 -7.47
CA SER A 328 -7.20 8.25 -6.62
C SER A 328 -6.30 9.25 -7.34
N ILE A 329 -6.02 9.05 -8.62
CA ILE A 329 -5.20 9.98 -9.42
C ILE A 329 -5.92 11.32 -9.58
N CYS A 330 -7.24 11.32 -9.84
CA CYS A 330 -8.02 12.55 -9.95
C CYS A 330 -8.03 13.34 -8.63
N LYS A 331 -8.10 12.67 -7.47
CA LYS A 331 -8.16 13.31 -6.15
C LYS A 331 -6.78 13.72 -5.62
N SER A 332 -5.77 12.89 -5.81
CA SER A 332 -4.47 12.98 -5.11
C SER A 332 -3.29 13.23 -6.04
N GLY A 333 -3.50 13.25 -7.36
CA GLY A 333 -2.46 13.40 -8.38
C GLY A 333 -1.71 12.11 -8.67
N ALA A 334 -0.56 12.21 -9.34
CA ALA A 334 0.19 11.04 -9.79
C ALA A 334 0.59 10.12 -8.63
N VAL A 335 0.26 8.82 -8.72
CA VAL A 335 0.50 7.85 -7.63
C VAL A 335 1.98 7.60 -7.34
N ILE A 336 2.87 7.88 -8.30
CA ILE A 336 4.31 7.71 -8.14
C ILE A 336 4.90 8.59 -7.02
N GLN A 337 4.25 9.71 -6.70
CA GLN A 337 4.65 10.59 -5.60
C GLN A 337 4.41 9.97 -4.21
N HIS A 338 3.74 8.81 -4.15
CA HIS A 338 3.44 8.04 -2.95
C HIS A 338 4.24 6.72 -2.90
N SER A 339 5.37 6.64 -3.62
CA SER A 339 6.21 5.43 -3.65
C SER A 339 6.76 5.06 -2.27
N ALA A 340 7.03 3.76 -2.09
CA ALA A 340 7.69 3.23 -0.90
C ALA A 340 9.14 3.65 -0.78
N ASP A 341 9.79 3.99 -1.89
CA ASP A 341 11.24 4.10 -1.94
C ASP A 341 11.73 5.13 -0.91
N ALA A 342 11.08 6.29 -0.83
CA ALA A 342 11.38 7.30 0.18
C ALA A 342 11.20 6.75 1.60
N SER A 343 10.08 6.09 1.91
CA SER A 343 9.84 5.50 3.24
C SER A 343 10.84 4.40 3.61
N GLU A 344 11.31 3.60 2.64
CA GLU A 344 12.31 2.56 2.87
C GLU A 344 13.68 3.15 3.16
N TRP A 345 14.07 4.19 2.42
CA TRP A 345 15.28 4.95 2.72
C TRP A 345 15.20 5.63 4.09
N LEU A 346 14.07 6.23 4.44
CA LEU A 346 13.85 6.83 5.77
C LEU A 346 13.94 5.77 6.89
N LEU A 347 13.40 4.57 6.69
CA LEU A 347 13.57 3.45 7.61
C LEU A 347 15.04 3.05 7.78
N ILE A 348 15.83 3.10 6.70
CA ILE A 348 17.27 2.86 6.79
C ILE A 348 17.92 3.96 7.65
N MET A 349 17.68 5.23 7.33
CA MET A 349 18.34 6.37 7.99
C MET A 349 17.91 6.57 9.45
N HIS A 350 16.63 6.40 9.79
CA HIS A 350 16.10 6.70 11.13
C HIS A 350 15.90 5.47 12.01
N CYS A 351 16.12 4.25 11.50
CA CYS A 351 16.05 3.03 12.31
C CYS A 351 17.26 2.13 12.13
N LYS A 352 17.51 1.65 10.90
CA LYS A 352 18.51 0.60 10.69
C LYS A 352 19.93 1.10 10.95
N THR A 353 20.29 2.29 10.46
CA THR A 353 21.61 2.88 10.67
C THR A 353 21.82 3.28 12.14
N PRO A 354 20.92 4.05 12.79
CA PRO A 354 21.05 4.37 14.22
C PRO A 354 21.11 3.12 15.10
N PHE A 355 20.39 2.06 14.73
CA PHE A 355 20.48 0.77 15.43
C PHE A 355 21.90 0.25 15.51
N THR A 356 22.69 0.36 14.43
CA THR A 356 24.11 -0.07 14.42
C THR A 356 25.02 0.75 15.33
N TRP A 357 24.55 1.89 15.83
CA TRP A 357 25.29 2.77 16.76
C TRP A 357 24.80 2.64 18.20
N THR A 358 23.81 1.79 18.46
CA THR A 358 23.26 1.55 19.80
C THR A 358 24.01 0.43 20.53
N SER A 359 23.75 0.27 21.83
CA SER A 359 24.30 -0.86 22.62
C SER A 359 23.64 -2.21 22.27
N HIS A 360 22.68 -2.23 21.34
CA HIS A 360 21.86 -3.38 20.95
C HIS A 360 21.04 -4.00 22.10
N GLN A 361 20.96 -3.33 23.25
CA GLN A 361 20.14 -3.76 24.38
C GLN A 361 18.68 -3.40 24.14
N ARG A 362 17.81 -4.42 24.11
CA ARG A 362 16.37 -4.27 23.82
C ARG A 362 15.65 -3.25 24.73
N SER A 363 16.07 -3.11 25.99
CA SER A 363 15.44 -2.21 26.96
C SER A 363 15.82 -0.73 26.79
N THR A 364 16.99 -0.43 26.23
CA THR A 364 17.50 0.95 26.10
C THR A 364 17.61 1.41 24.66
N PHE A 365 17.48 0.49 23.70
CA PHE A 365 17.56 0.73 22.26
C PHE A 365 16.69 1.91 21.80
N THR A 366 15.40 1.91 22.13
CA THR A 366 14.48 2.95 21.65
C THR A 366 14.91 4.33 22.11
N GLN A 367 15.31 4.46 23.37
CA GLN A 367 15.76 5.72 23.94
C GLN A 367 17.07 6.20 23.30
N GLN A 368 17.98 5.28 23.00
CA GLN A 368 19.24 5.59 22.32
C GLN A 368 19.00 6.08 20.89
N VAL A 369 18.14 5.42 20.11
CA VAL A 369 17.78 5.87 18.75
C VAL A 369 17.13 7.25 18.77
N VAL A 370 16.16 7.47 19.66
CA VAL A 370 15.51 8.78 19.80
C VAL A 370 16.53 9.87 20.16
N THR A 371 17.48 9.57 21.05
CA THR A 371 18.53 10.52 21.45
C THR A 371 19.46 10.85 20.27
N LEU A 372 19.84 9.85 19.47
CA LEU A 372 20.68 10.05 18.28
C LEU A 372 19.98 10.91 17.24
N VAL A 373 18.74 10.59 16.89
CA VAL A 373 17.96 11.34 15.89
C VAL A 373 17.71 12.78 16.36
N ASN A 374 17.34 12.98 17.63
CA ASN A 374 17.16 14.34 18.18
C ASN A 374 18.45 15.17 18.12
N HIS A 375 19.61 14.55 18.37
CA HIS A 375 20.89 15.23 18.26
C HIS A 375 21.20 15.63 16.81
N GLU A 376 20.94 14.76 15.84
CA GLU A 376 21.10 15.07 14.41
C GLU A 376 20.19 16.22 13.97
N ASP A 377 18.92 16.22 14.41
CA ASP A 377 17.96 17.27 14.07
C ASP A 377 18.30 18.63 14.70
N THR A 378 18.95 18.64 15.88
CA THR A 378 19.36 19.89 16.56
C THR A 378 20.62 20.52 15.95
N MET A 379 21.40 19.74 15.18
CA MET A 379 22.63 20.21 14.52
C MET A 379 22.38 20.80 13.12
N GLN A 380 21.18 20.62 12.57
CA GLN A 380 20.72 21.20 11.30
C GLN A 380 20.05 22.55 11.54
#